data_AF-A0A931YZ11-F1
#
_entry.id   AF-A0A931YZ11-F1
#
_cell.length_a   1.000
_cell.length_b   1.000
_cell.length_c   1.000
_cell.angle_alpha   90.00
_cell.angle_beta   90.00
_cell.angle_gamma   90.00
#
_symmetry.space_group_name_H-M   'P 1'
#
loop_
_entity.id
_entity.type
_entity.pdbx_description
1 polymer ?
#
loop_
_entity_poly.entity_id
_entity_poly.type
_entity_poly.pdbx_seq_one_letter_code
_entity_poly.pdbx_strand_id
1 'polypeptide(L)'
;MLLPEGEQAVVKDTKPEHPIGRHHAMLFETLLGITRRNYEVPKAQLLRAATNVEVDAGKPSPFGQKFEMRFPVRGPLGTRPVLAVWMREPTRVRPRLITCYVE
;
A
#
# COMPACT_ATOMS: atom_id res chain seq x y z
N MET A 1 -3.38 -16.19 -0.65
CA MET A 1 -1.94 -16.44 -0.33
C MET A 1 -1.35 -15.25 0.40
N LEU A 2 -0.33 -15.41 1.24
CA LEU A 2 0.36 -14.25 1.86
C LEU A 2 1.33 -13.57 0.88
N LEU A 3 1.64 -12.30 1.13
CA LEU A 3 2.65 -11.57 0.38
C LEU A 3 4.04 -12.20 0.63
N PRO A 4 4.74 -12.66 -0.42
CA PRO A 4 6.09 -13.19 -0.26
C PRO A 4 7.02 -12.15 0.36
N GLU A 5 7.79 -12.55 1.38
CA GLU A 5 8.73 -11.68 2.11
C GLU A 5 8.09 -10.40 2.66
N GLY A 6 6.83 -10.52 3.10
CA GLY A 6 6.05 -9.44 3.70
C GLY A 6 6.74 -8.78 4.90
N GLU A 7 7.56 -9.51 5.68
CA GLU A 7 8.31 -8.92 6.79
C GLU A 7 9.40 -7.93 6.35
N GLN A 8 9.82 -8.01 5.08
CA GLN A 8 10.79 -7.10 4.47
C GLN A 8 10.11 -6.02 3.62
N ALA A 9 8.78 -5.94 3.62
CA ALA A 9 8.02 -5.01 2.80
C ALA A 9 8.40 -3.54 3.09
N VAL A 10 8.46 -2.73 2.03
CA VAL A 10 8.83 -1.33 2.14
C VAL A 10 7.76 -0.43 1.53
N VAL A 11 7.29 0.52 2.34
CA VAL A 11 6.50 1.67 1.90
C VAL A 11 7.47 2.84 1.72
N LYS A 12 7.72 3.25 0.48
CA LYS A 12 8.62 4.36 0.18
C LYS A 12 7.94 5.67 0.60
N ASP A 13 8.67 6.52 1.32
CA ASP A 13 8.25 7.89 1.62
C ASP A 13 8.36 8.74 0.33
N THR A 14 7.45 8.55 -0.62
CA THR A 14 7.38 9.43 -1.79
C THR A 14 6.82 10.76 -1.34
N LYS A 15 7.64 11.82 -1.46
CA LYS A 15 7.19 13.20 -1.33
C LYS A 15 5.91 13.38 -2.18
N PRO A 16 4.80 13.94 -1.65
CA PRO A 16 3.47 13.83 -2.27
C PRO A 16 3.25 14.71 -3.53
N GLU A 17 4.30 14.99 -4.28
CA GLU A 17 4.31 15.89 -5.43
C GLU A 17 4.02 15.17 -6.75
N HIS A 18 3.79 13.84 -6.72
CA HIS A 18 3.42 13.10 -7.92
C HIS A 18 1.95 13.39 -8.31
N PRO A 19 1.65 13.86 -9.53
CA PRO A 19 0.30 14.24 -9.95
C PRO A 19 -0.75 13.13 -9.76
N ILE A 20 -0.35 11.88 -10.00
CA ILE A 20 -1.18 10.67 -9.80
C ILE A 20 -1.47 10.42 -8.30
N GLY A 21 -0.55 10.81 -7.41
CA GLY A 21 -0.72 10.68 -5.96
C GLY A 21 -1.67 11.70 -5.34
N ARG A 22 -1.95 12.82 -6.02
CA ARG A 22 -2.80 13.91 -5.48
C ARG A 22 -4.25 13.48 -5.30
N HIS A 23 -4.83 12.77 -6.27
CA HIS A 23 -6.23 12.34 -6.19
C HIS A 23 -6.42 11.29 -5.09
N HIS A 24 -5.52 10.30 -5.01
CA HIS A 24 -5.56 9.32 -3.92
C HIS A 24 -5.32 9.98 -2.56
N ALA A 25 -4.35 10.90 -2.45
CA ALA A 25 -4.11 11.63 -1.21
C ALA A 25 -5.34 12.43 -0.75
N MET A 26 -6.07 13.07 -1.68
CA MET A 26 -7.31 13.78 -1.36
C MET A 26 -8.40 12.84 -0.84
N LEU A 27 -8.53 11.62 -1.39
CA LEU A 27 -9.48 10.62 -0.89
C LEU A 27 -9.08 10.10 0.49
N PHE A 28 -7.78 9.88 0.73
CA PHE A 28 -7.27 9.55 2.07
C PHE A 28 -7.56 10.65 3.09
N GLU A 29 -7.40 11.91 2.71
CA GLU A 29 -7.70 13.05 3.58
C GLU A 29 -9.20 13.14 3.85
N THR A 30 -10.02 13.15 2.80
CA THR A 30 -11.47 13.33 2.90
C THR A 30 -12.19 12.17 3.60
N LEU A 31 -11.83 10.92 3.29
CA LEU A 31 -12.56 9.74 3.74
C LEU A 31 -11.99 9.11 5.01
N LEU A 32 -10.69 9.30 5.26
CA LEU A 32 -10.00 8.68 6.39
C LEU A 32 -9.38 9.71 7.35
N GLY A 33 -9.26 10.99 6.99
CA GLY A 33 -8.55 11.98 7.80
C GLY A 33 -7.03 11.79 7.80
N ILE A 34 -6.51 11.09 6.79
CA ILE A 34 -5.08 10.82 6.63
C ILE A 34 -4.47 11.97 5.82
N THR A 35 -3.55 12.68 6.45
CA THR A 35 -2.79 13.81 5.91
C THR A 35 -1.30 13.51 5.96
N ARG A 36 -0.47 14.42 5.44
CA ARG A 36 0.99 14.35 5.61
C ARG A 36 1.41 14.28 7.09
N ARG A 37 0.64 14.86 8.02
CA ARG A 37 1.00 14.95 9.44
C ARG A 37 0.85 13.62 10.19
N ASN A 38 0.03 12.70 9.68
CA ASN A 38 -0.26 11.41 10.32
C ASN A 38 -0.07 10.22 9.35
N TYR A 39 0.71 10.40 8.28
CA TYR A 39 0.98 9.36 7.26
C TYR A 39 1.63 8.08 7.84
N GLU A 40 2.30 8.18 8.98
CA GLU A 40 2.84 7.00 9.67
C GLU A 40 1.74 6.00 10.11
N VAL A 41 0.50 6.48 10.33
CA VAL A 41 -0.64 5.63 10.73
C VAL A 41 -1.02 4.60 9.65
N PRO A 42 -1.33 5.00 8.39
CA PRO A 42 -1.57 4.03 7.33
C PRO A 42 -0.32 3.25 6.94
N LYS A 43 0.88 3.84 7.04
CA LYS A 43 2.14 3.13 6.76
C LYS A 43 2.34 1.94 7.69
N ALA A 44 2.13 2.12 8.99
CA ALA A 44 2.20 1.02 9.97
C ALA A 44 1.14 -0.07 9.69
N GLN A 45 -0.07 0.32 9.28
CA GLN A 45 -1.12 -0.63 8.92
C GLN A 45 -0.78 -1.42 7.65
N LEU A 46 -0.25 -0.77 6.62
CA LEU A 46 0.24 -1.42 5.39
C LEU A 46 1.32 -2.46 5.68
N LEU A 47 2.30 -2.13 6.53
CA LEU A 47 3.39 -3.03 6.89
C LEU A 47 2.91 -4.21 7.75
N ARG A 48 1.93 -3.99 8.64
CA ARG A 48 1.29 -5.10 9.37
C ARG A 48 0.45 -5.98 8.45
N ALA A 49 -0.26 -5.39 7.49
CA ALA A 49 -1.06 -6.13 6.52
C ALA A 49 -0.17 -6.98 5.59
N ALA A 50 1.00 -6.46 5.20
CA ALA A 50 2.00 -7.17 4.40
C ALA A 50 2.37 -8.56 4.95
N THR A 51 2.30 -8.78 6.27
CA THR A 51 2.62 -10.07 6.90
C THR A 51 1.41 -10.92 7.26
N ASN A 52 0.20 -10.35 7.29
CA ASN A 52 -0.98 -11.01 7.88
C ASN A 52 -2.21 -11.09 6.95
N VAL A 53 -2.20 -10.37 5.83
CA VAL A 53 -3.35 -10.28 4.92
C VAL A 53 -3.03 -10.99 3.61
N GLU A 54 -4.03 -11.69 3.09
CA GLU A 54 -3.92 -12.35 1.80
C GLU A 54 -3.83 -11.37 0.63
N VAL A 55 -3.17 -11.80 -0.43
CA VAL A 55 -2.99 -11.07 -1.67
C VAL A 55 -3.38 -11.92 -2.87
N ASP A 56 -3.83 -11.23 -3.90
CA ASP A 56 -4.03 -11.77 -5.24
C ASP A 56 -2.76 -11.54 -6.07
N ALA A 57 -2.16 -12.63 -6.55
CA ALA A 57 -0.96 -12.56 -7.36
C ALA A 57 -1.31 -12.25 -8.83
N GLY A 58 -0.75 -11.16 -9.36
CA GLY A 58 -0.80 -10.84 -10.78
C GLY A 58 0.16 -11.70 -11.61
N LYS A 59 0.09 -11.56 -12.94
CA LYS A 59 1.00 -12.24 -13.85
C LYS A 59 2.45 -11.79 -13.62
N PRO A 60 3.42 -12.72 -13.53
CA PRO A 60 4.84 -12.37 -13.55
C PRO A 60 5.21 -11.61 -14.84
N SER A 61 6.14 -10.67 -14.72
CA SER A 61 6.71 -9.92 -15.85
C SER A 61 8.23 -9.79 -15.69
N PRO A 62 8.96 -9.34 -16.74
CA PRO A 62 10.39 -9.05 -16.62
C PRO A 62 10.72 -8.01 -15.53
N PHE A 63 9.77 -7.14 -15.17
CA PHE A 63 9.93 -6.13 -14.11
C PHE A 63 9.59 -6.65 -12.71
N GLY A 64 9.15 -7.91 -12.60
CA GLY A 64 8.68 -8.51 -11.36
C GLY A 64 7.20 -8.86 -11.40
N GLN A 65 6.68 -9.21 -10.24
CA GLN A 65 5.30 -9.64 -10.05
C GLN A 65 4.55 -8.67 -9.14
N LYS A 66 3.32 -8.32 -9.53
CA LYS A 66 2.42 -7.49 -8.74
C LYS A 66 1.57 -8.35 -7.83
N PHE A 67 1.24 -7.81 -6.66
CA PHE A 67 0.34 -8.42 -5.68
C PHE A 67 -0.67 -7.38 -5.24
N GLU A 68 -1.94 -7.70 -5.37
CA GLU A 68 -3.06 -6.86 -4.94
C GLU A 68 -3.51 -7.28 -3.54
N MET A 69 -3.61 -6.33 -2.63
CA MET A 69 -4.01 -6.55 -1.24
C MET A 69 -5.19 -5.64 -0.91
N ARG A 70 -6.34 -6.23 -0.58
CA ARG A 70 -7.51 -5.48 -0.10
C ARG A 70 -7.64 -5.65 1.40
N PHE A 71 -7.67 -4.54 2.13
CA PHE A 71 -7.82 -4.57 3.58
C PHE A 71 -8.39 -3.25 4.11
N PRO A 72 -9.04 -3.27 5.29
CA PRO A 72 -9.51 -2.04 5.92
C PRO A 72 -8.33 -1.23 6.48
N VAL A 73 -8.29 0.07 6.18
CA VAL A 73 -7.42 1.04 6.84
C VAL A 73 -8.24 1.92 7.76
N ARG A 74 -7.77 2.08 9.00
CA ARG A 74 -8.32 2.99 9.99
C ARG A 74 -7.59 4.33 9.96
N GLY A 75 -8.35 5.42 9.89
CA GLY A 75 -7.88 6.79 10.07
C GLY A 75 -8.76 7.56 11.05
N PRO A 76 -8.44 8.84 11.33
CA PRO A 76 -9.23 9.69 12.23
C PRO A 76 -10.72 9.81 11.89
N LEU A 77 -11.10 9.77 10.61
CA LEU A 77 -12.50 9.91 10.18
C LEU A 77 -13.25 8.57 10.05
N GLY A 78 -12.59 7.45 10.30
CA GLY A 78 -13.22 6.13 10.26
C GLY A 78 -12.34 5.06 9.62
N THR A 79 -12.97 3.97 9.19
CA THR A 79 -12.31 2.84 8.52
C THR A 79 -12.85 2.71 7.11
N ARG A 80 -11.97 2.52 6.13
CA ARG A 80 -12.33 2.33 4.71
C ARG A 80 -11.54 1.18 4.10
N PRO A 81 -12.12 0.42 3.16
CA PRO A 81 -11.35 -0.51 2.36
C PRO A 81 -10.34 0.26 1.50
N VAL A 82 -9.15 -0.32 1.35
CA VAL A 82 -8.15 0.16 0.40
C VAL A 82 -7.65 -0.99 -0.44
N LEU A 83 -7.25 -0.68 -1.67
CA LEU A 83 -6.41 -1.54 -2.49
C LEU A 83 -4.97 -1.06 -2.40
N ALA A 84 -4.10 -1.90 -1.83
CA ALA A 84 -2.66 -1.73 -1.88
C ALA A 84 -2.08 -2.66 -2.93
N VAL A 85 -1.28 -2.12 -3.85
CA VAL A 85 -0.56 -2.92 -4.84
C VAL A 85 0.92 -2.92 -4.50
N TRP A 86 1.45 -4.12 -4.32
CA TRP A 86 2.86 -4.39 -4.05
C TRP A 86 3.55 -4.94 -5.29
N MET A 87 4.85 -4.68 -5.42
CA MET A 87 5.68 -5.23 -6.47
C MET A 87 6.90 -5.92 -5.85
N ARG A 88 7.10 -7.19 -6.23
CA ARG A 88 8.33 -7.94 -5.95
C ARG A 88 9.17 -7.97 -7.21
N GLU A 89 10.31 -7.29 -7.18
CA GLU A 89 11.24 -7.21 -8.31
C GLU A 89 12.12 -8.48 -8.34
N PRO A 90 12.53 -9.01 -9.50
CA PRO A 90 13.28 -10.27 -9.57
C PRO A 90 14.61 -10.24 -8.82
N THR A 91 15.26 -9.07 -8.79
CA THR A 91 16.57 -8.84 -8.16
C THR A 91 16.48 -8.25 -6.76
N ARG A 92 15.27 -7.89 -6.29
CA ARG A 92 15.03 -7.37 -4.94
C ARG A 92 13.94 -8.18 -4.27
N VAL A 93 14.38 -8.98 -3.30
CA VAL A 93 13.51 -9.91 -2.58
C VAL A 93 12.42 -9.19 -1.76
N ARG A 94 12.63 -7.91 -1.41
CA ARG A 94 11.67 -7.10 -0.64
C ARG A 94 10.53 -6.54 -1.48
N PRO A 95 9.24 -6.84 -1.19
CA PRO A 95 8.11 -6.20 -1.83
C PRO A 95 8.09 -4.69 -1.57
N ARG A 96 7.81 -3.92 -2.61
CA ARG A 96 7.68 -2.47 -2.52
C ARG A 96 6.26 -2.04 -2.86
N LEU A 97 5.70 -1.15 -2.04
CA LEU A 97 4.41 -0.54 -2.36
C LEU A 97 4.55 0.31 -3.63
N ILE A 98 3.69 0.06 -4.62
CA ILE A 98 3.66 0.83 -5.88
C ILE A 98 2.47 1.78 -5.95
N THR A 99 1.31 1.40 -5.41
CA THR A 99 0.16 2.30 -5.24
C THR A 99 -0.71 1.84 -4.08
N CYS A 100 -1.45 2.77 -3.49
CA CYS A 100 -2.50 2.50 -2.51
C CYS A 100 -3.61 3.53 -2.72
N TYR A 101 -4.87 3.09 -2.74
CA TYR A 101 -6.03 3.96 -2.87
C TYR A 101 -7.23 3.43 -2.12
N VAL A 102 -8.11 4.34 -1.74
CA VAL A 102 -9.38 4.04 -1.09
C VAL A 102 -10.37 3.54 -2.15
N GLU A 103 -11.05 2.43 -1.87
CA GLU A 103 -12.15 1.89 -2.70
C GLU A 103 -13.50 2.55 -2.37
#